data_AF-A0AAX0M3P2-F1
#
_entry.id   AF-A0AAX0M3P2-F1
#
_cell.length_a   1.000
_cell.length_b   1.000
_cell.length_c   1.000
_cell.angle_alpha   90.00
_cell.angle_beta   90.00
_cell.angle_gamma   90.00
#
_symmetry.space_group_name_H-M   'P 1'
#
loop_
_entity.id
_entity.type
_entity.pdbx_description
1 polymer ?
#
loop_
_entity_poly.entity_id
_entity_poly.type
_entity_poly.pdbx_seq_one_letter_code
_entity_poly.pdbx_strand_id
1 'polypeptide(L)' 'MTYQGMQIPRPVLNVDLHVLPDFTGRVVLYIEKGRVTCDRRLFDDEHICSLDTFIEMVREAGLRLEEISNDC' A
#
# COMPACT_ATOMS: atom_id res chain seq x y z
N MET A 1 18.38 16.94 0.53
CA MET A 1 18.70 17.97 1.53
C MET A 1 20.19 18.22 1.46
N THR A 2 20.63 19.48 1.45
CA THR A 2 22.06 19.84 1.47
C THR A 2 22.44 20.22 2.89
N TYR A 3 23.47 19.59 3.45
CA TYR A 3 24.09 20.01 4.72
C TYR A 3 25.53 20.39 4.43
N GLN A 4 25.92 21.61 4.80
CA GLN A 4 27.25 22.17 4.51
C GLN A 4 27.70 22.02 3.04
N GLY A 5 26.78 22.24 2.10
CA GLY A 5 27.07 22.13 0.66
C GLY A 5 27.25 20.70 0.13
N MET A 6 27.19 19.67 0.98
CA MET A 6 27.15 18.28 0.53
C MET A 6 25.71 17.82 0.31
N GLN A 7 25.47 17.15 -0.82
CA GLN A 7 24.21 16.48 -1.10
C GLN A 7 24.09 15.27 -0.16
N ILE A 8 23.17 15.32 0.82
CA ILE A 8 22.86 14.14 1.63
C ILE A 8 22.01 13.21 0.76
N PRO A 9 22.46 11.96 0.50
CA PRO A 9 21.65 10.97 -0.20
C PRO A 9 20.32 10.80 0.52
N ARG A 10 19.21 10.73 -0.22
CA ARG A 10 17.93 10.36 0.40
C ARG A 10 18.09 8.96 1.01
N PRO A 11 17.58 8.71 2.23
CA PRO A 11 17.56 7.36 2.79
C PRO A 11 16.85 6.42 1.79
N VAL A 12 17.53 5.36 1.39
CA VAL A 12 16.97 4.31 0.53
C VAL A 12 16.73 3.10 1.41
N LEU A 13 15.53 2.53 1.34
CA LEU A 13 15.22 1.25 1.95
C LEU A 13 15.43 0.16 0.90
N ASN A 14 16.41 -0.70 1.12
CA ASN A 14 16.56 -1.92 0.32
C ASN A 14 15.51 -2.94 0.78
N VAL A 15 14.79 -3.53 -0.17
CA VAL A 15 13.71 -4.48 0.11
C VAL A 15 13.98 -5.76 -0.66
N ASP A 16 14.02 -6.87 0.06
CA ASP A 16 13.99 -8.20 -0.53
C ASP A 16 12.53 -8.60 -0.79
N LEU A 17 12.23 -9.01 -2.03
CA LEU A 17 10.88 -9.41 -2.45
C LEU A 17 10.82 -10.92 -2.65
N HIS A 18 9.75 -11.56 -2.16
CA HIS A 18 9.55 -13.01 -2.31
C HIS A 18 8.81 -13.35 -3.61
N VAL A 19 9.48 -13.08 -4.74
CA VAL A 19 8.97 -13.36 -6.10
C VAL A 19 9.97 -14.15 -6.93
N LEU A 20 9.49 -14.81 -7.98
CA LEU A 20 10.35 -15.52 -8.92
C LEU A 20 11.12 -14.52 -9.81
N PRO A 21 12.30 -14.90 -10.36
CA PRO A 21 13.10 -14.00 -11.21
C PRO A 21 12.39 -13.49 -12.47
N ASP A 22 11.42 -14.23 -12.99
CA ASP A 22 10.60 -13.92 -14.16
C ASP A 22 9.25 -13.28 -13.81
N PHE A 23 9.00 -12.99 -12.53
CA PHE A 23 7.74 -12.42 -12.08
C PHE A 23 7.47 -11.04 -12.71
N THR A 24 6.27 -10.88 -13.26
CA THR A 24 5.71 -9.60 -13.68
C THR A 24 4.39 -9.38 -12.96
N GLY A 25 4.23 -8.22 -12.34
CA GLY A 25 3.01 -7.88 -11.60
C GLY A 25 3.25 -6.80 -10.56
N ARG A 26 2.35 -6.72 -9.58
CA ARG A 26 2.41 -5.74 -8.50
C ARG A 26 2.71 -6.44 -7.18
N VAL A 27 3.60 -5.86 -6.39
CA VAL A 27 3.89 -6.30 -5.01
C VAL A 27 3.59 -5.15 -4.07
N VAL A 28 2.91 -5.45 -2.99
CA VAL A 28 2.46 -4.50 -1.98
C VAL A 28 3.29 -4.73 -0.74
N LEU A 29 3.84 -3.64 -0.21
CA LEU A 29 4.69 -3.65 0.97
C LEU A 29 3.98 -2.97 2.12
N TYR A 30 4.04 -3.58 3.31
CA TYR A 30 3.73 -2.89 4.54
C TYR A 30 5.04 -2.46 5.21
N ILE A 31 5.21 -1.16 5.41
CA ILE A 31 6.41 -0.57 6.00
C ILE A 31 6.02 0.12 7.30
N GLU A 32 6.59 -0.36 8.40
CA GLU A 32 6.46 0.29 9.71
C GLU A 32 7.83 0.77 10.17
N LYS A 33 7.97 2.07 10.48
CA LYS A 33 9.21 2.68 11.01
C LYS A 33 10.45 2.35 10.16
N GLY A 34 10.29 2.34 8.83
CA GLY A 34 11.38 2.06 7.89
C GLY A 34 11.77 0.58 7.78
N ARG A 35 10.98 -0.34 8.35
CA ARG A 35 11.17 -1.79 8.19
C ARG A 35 9.99 -2.38 7.42
N VAL A 36 10.28 -3.23 6.44
CA VAL A 36 9.26 -4.03 5.77
C VAL A 36 8.78 -5.09 6.77
N THR A 37 7.49 -5.11 7.07
CA THR A 37 6.89 -6.12 7.95
C THR A 37 6.11 -7.17 7.16
N CYS A 38 5.77 -6.88 5.90
CA CYS A 38 5.07 -7.79 5.00
C CYS A 38 5.30 -7.39 3.53
N ASP A 39 5.49 -8.39 2.66
CA ASP A 39 5.37 -8.27 1.21
C ASP A 39 4.37 -9.30 0.68
N ARG A 40 3.47 -8.86 -0.20
CA ARG A 40 2.53 -9.77 -0.89
C ARG A 40 2.32 -9.35 -2.33
N ARG A 41 2.02 -10.33 -3.18
CA ARG A 41 1.57 -10.05 -4.55
C ARG A 41 0.16 -9.45 -4.49
N LEU A 42 -0.09 -8.47 -5.34
CA LEU A 42 -1.43 -7.95 -5.61
C LEU A 42 -1.99 -8.71 -6.82
N PHE A 43 -3.04 -9.47 -6.60
CA PHE A 43 -3.72 -10.21 -7.66
C PHE A 43 -4.57 -9.28 -8.53
N ASP A 44 -4.94 -9.74 -9.73
CA ASP A 44 -5.66 -8.92 -10.71
C ASP A 44 -7.10 -8.58 -10.29
N ASP A 45 -7.68 -9.37 -9.39
CA ASP A 45 -8.99 -9.16 -8.77
C ASP A 45 -8.94 -8.34 -7.48
N GLU A 46 -7.74 -7.96 -7.02
CA GLU A 46 -7.55 -7.12 -5.84
C GLU A 46 -7.38 -5.64 -6.22
N HIS A 47 -7.98 -4.75 -5.42
CA HIS A 47 -7.88 -3.31 -5.58
C HIS A 47 -7.37 -2.65 -4.29
N ILE A 48 -6.43 -1.71 -4.42
CA ILE A 48 -5.93 -0.90 -3.31
C ILE A 48 -6.36 0.54 -3.52
N CYS A 49 -7.08 1.07 -2.54
CA CYS A 49 -7.54 2.44 -2.53
C CYS A 49 -7.66 2.95 -1.09
N SER A 50 -7.84 4.26 -0.94
CA SER A 50 -8.23 4.82 0.36
C SER A 50 -9.65 4.39 0.70
N LEU A 51 -10.01 4.54 1.98
CA LEU A 51 -11.39 4.31 2.42
C LEU A 51 -12.39 5.22 1.68
N ASP A 52 -12.02 6.48 1.45
CA ASP A 52 -12.88 7.43 0.73
C ASP A 52 -13.15 6.96 -0.70
N THR A 53 -12.10 6.56 -1.43
CA THR A 53 -12.24 6.01 -2.78
C THR A 53 -13.06 4.72 -2.78
N PHE A 54 -12.89 3.85 -1.78
CA PHE A 54 -13.74 2.67 -1.63
C PHE A 54 -15.22 3.06 -1.50
N ILE A 55 -15.55 4.04 -0.63
CA ILE A 55 -16.92 4.52 -0.43
C ILE A 55 -17.50 5.10 -1.73
N GLU A 56 -16.71 5.87 -2.48
CA GLU A 56 -17.12 6.42 -3.77
C GLU A 56 -17.44 5.31 -4.79
N MET A 57 -16.56 4.32 -4.94
CA MET A 57 -16.80 3.17 -5.83
C MET A 57 -18.07 2.40 -5.48
N VAL A 58 -18.32 2.18 -4.19
CA VAL A 58 -19.54 1.49 -3.72
C VAL A 58 -20.79 2.29 -4.08
N ARG A 59 -20.75 3.62 -3.93
CA ARG A 59 -21.87 4.50 -4.33
C ARG A 59 -22.10 4.48 -5.84
N GLU A 60 -21.04 4.52 -6.64
CA GLU A 60 -21.13 4.43 -8.11
C GLU A 60 -21.71 3.09 -8.57
N ALA A 61 -21.43 2.01 -7.84
CA ALA A 61 -22.04 0.70 -8.07
C ALA A 61 -23.51 0.60 -7.63
N GLY A 62 -24.11 1.67 -7.10
CA GLY A 62 -25.50 1.71 -6.63
C GLY A 62 -25.72 0.99 -5.29
N LEU A 63 -24.65 0.68 -4.56
CA LEU A 63 -24.69 0.01 -3.27
C LEU A 63 -24.76 1.04 -2.13
N ARG A 64 -25.34 0.65 -0.99
CA ARG A 64 -25.42 1.47 0.22
C ARG A 64 -24.59 0.82 1.32
N LEU A 65 -23.73 1.62 1.95
CA LEU A 65 -22.99 1.21 3.14
C LEU A 65 -23.78 1.64 4.38
N GLU A 66 -23.92 0.73 5.34
CA GLU A 66 -24.46 1.02 6.66
C GLU A 66 -23.35 0.81 7.69
N GLU A 67 -23.15 1.79 8.56
CA GLU A 67 -22.27 1.63 9.71
C GLU A 67 -23.01 0.79 10.75
N ILE A 68 -22.42 -0.33 11.14
CA ILE A 68 -22.94 -1.17 12.21
C ILE A 68 -22.16 -0.81 13.47
N SER A 69 -22.79 -0.06 14.38
CA SER A 69 -22.27 0.10 15.73
C SER A 69 -22.59 -1.17 16.53
N ASN A 70 -21.55 -1.84 17.02
CA ASN A 70 -21.75 -2.78 18.12
C ASN A 70 -21.82 -1.96 19.40
N ASP A 71 -23.03 -1.61 19.82
CA ASP A 71 -23.26 -1.02 21.14
C ASP A 71 -22.88 -2.07 22.19
N CYS A 72 -21.72 -1.89 22.83
CA CYS A 72 -21.28 -2.61 24.03
C CYS A 72 -21.46 -1.75 25.27
#